data_AF-A0A371Q8L4-F1
#
_entry.id   AF-A0A371Q8L4-F1
#
_cell.length_a   1.000
_cell.length_b   1.000
_cell.length_c   1.000
_cell.angle_alpha   90.00
_cell.angle_beta   90.00
_cell.angle_gamma   90.00
#
_symmetry.space_group_name_H-M   'P 1'
#
loop_
_entity.id
_entity.type
_entity.pdbx_description
1 polymer ?
#
loop_
_entity_poly.entity_id
_entity_poly.type
_entity_poly.pdbx_seq_one_letter_code
_entity_poly.pdbx_strand_id
1 'polypeptide(L)' 'MATKKPAARKTATNKRCPDCTDAGQTSETFQVGARKKHDSPHKQEALCLTCWGSGEAPTA' A
#
# COMPACT_ATOMS: atom_id res chain seq x y z
N MET A 1 -11.44 9.19 -44.43
CA MET A 1 -11.36 8.41 -43.18
C MET A 1 -11.27 9.38 -42.02
N ALA A 2 -12.19 9.35 -41.05
CA ALA A 2 -12.16 10.27 -39.92
C ALA A 2 -11.11 9.82 -38.89
N THR A 3 -10.08 10.63 -38.66
CA THR A 3 -9.09 10.45 -37.61
C THR A 3 -9.74 10.70 -36.26
N LYS A 4 -9.90 9.63 -35.46
CA LYS A 4 -10.44 9.72 -34.11
C LYS A 4 -9.40 10.41 -33.23
N LYS A 5 -9.76 11.57 -32.66
CA LYS A 5 -8.92 12.30 -31.70
C LYS A 5 -8.69 11.39 -30.49
N PRO A 6 -7.43 11.12 -30.07
CA PRO A 6 -7.19 10.26 -28.93
C PRO A 6 -7.83 10.89 -27.70
N ALA A 7 -8.61 10.11 -26.96
CA ALA A 7 -9.14 10.54 -25.68
C ALA A 7 -7.95 10.84 -24.77
N ALA A 8 -7.89 12.05 -24.22
CA ALA A 8 -6.90 12.40 -23.21
C ALA A 8 -7.06 11.42 -22.04
N ARG A 9 -6.09 10.52 -21.88
CA ARG A 9 -6.01 9.64 -20.71
C ARG A 9 -5.82 10.58 -19.53
N LYS A 10 -6.84 10.72 -18.68
CA LYS A 10 -6.67 11.40 -17.39
C LYS A 10 -5.53 10.66 -16.71
N THR A 11 -4.38 11.31 -16.55
CA THR A 11 -3.36 10.87 -15.62
C THR A 11 -4.07 10.79 -14.29
N ALA A 12 -4.36 9.57 -13.83
CA ALA A 12 -4.74 9.37 -12.45
C ALA A 12 -3.64 10.07 -11.67
N THR A 13 -3.97 11.16 -10.97
CA THR A 13 -3.01 11.76 -10.07
C THR A 13 -2.63 10.62 -9.15
N ASN A 14 -1.38 10.20 -9.17
CA ASN A 14 -0.86 9.17 -8.28
C ASN A 14 -1.01 9.70 -6.85
N LYS A 15 -2.21 9.53 -6.31
CA LYS A 15 -2.53 9.91 -4.96
C LYS A 15 -1.78 8.94 -4.08
N ARG A 16 -1.24 9.43 -2.98
CA ARG A 16 -0.62 8.60 -1.97
C ARG A 16 -1.65 7.62 -1.43
N CYS A 17 -1.25 6.38 -1.19
CA CYS A 17 -2.12 5.41 -0.54
C CYS A 17 -2.57 5.96 0.82
N PRO A 18 -3.88 6.03 1.11
CA PRO A 18 -4.38 6.63 2.33
C PRO A 18 -4.01 5.83 3.60
N ASP A 19 -3.78 4.53 3.47
CA ASP A 19 -3.50 3.65 4.63
C ASP A 19 -2.03 3.64 5.03
N CYS A 20 -1.12 3.56 4.06
CA CYS A 20 0.32 3.49 4.34
C CYS A 20 1.07 4.79 4.06
N THR A 21 0.36 5.86 3.66
CA THR A 21 0.95 7.18 3.35
C THR A 21 2.21 7.01 2.49
N ASP A 22 2.04 6.45 1.28
CA ASP A 22 3.13 6.21 0.32
C ASP A 22 4.26 5.23 0.71
N ALA A 23 4.28 4.71 1.93
CA ALA A 23 5.30 3.75 2.35
C ALA A 23 5.17 2.37 1.66
N GLY A 24 3.97 2.01 1.20
CA GLY A 24 3.68 0.70 0.60
C GLY A 24 3.64 -0.46 1.62
N GLN A 25 4.07 -0.22 2.85
CA GLN A 25 4.15 -1.22 3.92
C GLN A 25 3.65 -0.65 5.24
N THR A 26 3.28 -1.54 6.16
CA THR A 26 2.84 -1.21 7.52
C THR A 26 3.70 -1.96 8.53
N SER A 27 4.13 -1.28 9.59
CA SER A 27 4.96 -1.89 10.64
C SER A 27 4.09 -2.31 11.83
N GLU A 28 4.07 -3.62 12.13
CA GLU A 28 3.27 -4.19 13.21
C GLU A 28 4.15 -4.80 14.31
N THR A 29 3.70 -4.69 15.56
CA THR A 29 4.32 -5.41 16.68
C THR A 29 3.79 -6.84 16.69
N PHE A 30 4.68 -7.82 16.80
CA PHE A 30 4.30 -9.23 16.85
C PHE A 30 4.68 -9.85 18.18
N GLN A 31 3.95 -10.90 18.57
CA GLN A 31 4.20 -11.59 19.82
C GLN A 31 4.93 -12.91 19.63
N VAL A 32 5.89 -13.19 20.50
CA VAL A 32 6.71 -14.42 20.50
C VAL A 32 6.59 -15.18 21.81
N GLY A 33 6.88 -16.49 21.77
CA GLY A 33 6.83 -17.39 22.92
C GLY A 33 5.72 -18.44 22.84
N ALA A 34 6.02 -19.65 23.32
CA ALA A 34 5.13 -20.80 23.16
C ALA A 34 3.99 -20.85 24.20
N ARG A 35 4.30 -20.67 25.49
CA ARG A 35 3.31 -20.76 26.58
C ARG A 35 2.85 -19.41 27.10
N LYS A 36 3.73 -18.42 27.08
CA LYS A 36 3.43 -17.04 27.43
C LYS A 36 3.95 -16.14 26.31
N LYS A 37 3.02 -15.49 25.62
CA LYS A 37 3.34 -14.56 24.54
C LYS A 37 3.77 -13.23 25.12
N HIS A 38 4.80 -12.63 24.54
CA HIS A 38 5.25 -11.27 24.84
C HIS A 38 5.51 -10.52 23.55
N ASP A 39 5.32 -9.20 23.58
CA ASP A 39 5.60 -8.35 22.43
C ASP A 39 7.10 -8.36 22.12
N SER A 40 7.41 -8.58 20.85
CA SER A 40 8.77 -8.53 20.34
C SER A 40 9.29 -7.09 20.38
N PRO A 41 10.57 -6.87 20.72
CA PRO A 41 11.20 -5.55 20.58
C PRO A 41 11.34 -5.14 19.10
N HIS A 42 11.17 -6.08 18.16
CA HIS A 42 11.21 -5.83 16.73
C HIS A 42 9.81 -5.66 16.15
N LYS A 43 9.72 -4.91 15.05
CA LYS A 43 8.49 -4.79 14.26
C LYS A 43 8.60 -5.64 13.00
N GLN A 44 7.49 -6.23 12.59
CA GLN A 44 7.34 -6.88 11.31
C GLN A 44 6.79 -5.88 10.30
N GLU A 45 7.38 -5.84 9.12
CA GLU A 45 6.83 -5.09 8.01
C GLU A 45 5.93 -6.00 7.20
N ALA A 46 4.68 -5.55 7.01
CA ALA A 46 3.71 -6.20 6.16
C ALA A 46 3.42 -5.32 4.96
N LEU A 47 3.14 -5.94 3.81
CA LEU A 47 2.67 -5.22 2.63
C LEU A 47 1.34 -4.54 2.95
N CYS A 48 1.22 -3.26 2.58
CA CYS A 48 -0.04 -2.55 2.67
C CYS A 48 -1.03 -3.18 1.67
N LEU A 49 -2.09 -3.78 2.18
CA LEU A 49 -3.07 -4.51 1.36
C LEU A 49 -3.92 -3.58 0.48
N THR A 50 -3.98 -2.29 0.80
CA THR A 50 -4.73 -1.31 0.00
C THR A 50 -4.01 -0.99 -1.31
N CYS A 51 -2.69 -0.79 -1.26
CA CYS A 51 -1.87 -0.43 -2.43
C CYS A 51 -0.99 -1.58 -2.93
N TRP A 52 -1.04 -2.74 -2.28
CA TRP A 52 -0.24 -3.92 -2.64
C TRP A 52 1.27 -3.64 -2.72
N GLY A 53 1.78 -2.80 -1.81
CA GLY A 53 3.21 -2.44 -1.83
C GLY A 53 3.59 -1.24 -2.71
N SER A 54 2.69 -0.72 -3.55
CA SER A 54 3.05 0.37 -4.48
C SER A 54 3.21 1.74 -3.82
N GLY A 55 2.63 1.94 -2.63
CA GLY A 55 2.51 3.26 -1.99
C GLY A 55 1.50 4.18 -2.68
N GLU A 56 0.88 3.74 -3.77
CA GLU A 56 -0.01 4.52 -4.60
C GLU A 56 -1.46 4.12 -4.36
N ALA A 57 -2.37 5.10 -4.38
CA ALA A 57 -3.79 4.83 -4.21
C ALA A 57 -4.28 3.91 -5.34
N PRO A 58 -5.04 2.85 -5.03
CA PRO A 58 -5.58 1.97 -6.05
C PRO A 58 -6.46 2.79 -7.00
N THR A 59 -6.15 2.74 -8.29
CA THR A 59 -7.00 3.33 -9.32
C THR A 59 -8.23 2.43 -9.45
N ALA A 60 -9.36 2.90 -8.93
CA ALA A 60 -10.66 2.26 -9.10
C ALA A 60 -11.04 2.10 -10.58
#